data_AF-A0A2G8TJ86-F1
#
_entry.id   AF-A0A2G8TJ86-F1
#
_cell.length_a   1.000
_cell.length_b   1.000
_cell.length_c   1.000
_cell.angle_alpha   90.00
_cell.angle_beta   90.00
_cell.angle_gamma   90.00
#
_symmetry.space_group_name_H-M   'P 1'
#
loop_
_entity.id
_entity.type
_entity.pdbx_description
1 polymer ?
#
loop_
_entity_poly.entity_id
_entity_poly.type
_entity_poly.pdbx_seq_one_letter_code
_entity_poly.pdbx_strand_id
1 'polypeptide(L)'
;MHGKSSSPAAPAPVVDAKIAFSGGMPQHGHGYPTRPAVTANLGEGRYRLSGMKFSMSGWWEMKLNIGSTLGADQVVFNTVVVADAPPQLAAAR
;
A
#
# COMPACT_ATOMS: atom_id res chain seq x y z
N MET A 1 -6.60 -37.86 22.59
CA MET A 1 -7.26 -37.29 21.39
C MET A 1 -6.54 -35.99 21.06
N HIS A 2 -5.62 -36.00 20.10
CA HIS A 2 -4.97 -34.76 19.64
C HIS A 2 -5.78 -34.24 18.46
N GLY A 3 -6.68 -33.29 18.72
CA GLY A 3 -7.46 -32.64 17.68
C GLY A 3 -6.54 -31.85 16.75
N LYS A 4 -6.50 -32.22 15.46
CA LYS A 4 -5.91 -31.37 14.44
C LYS A 4 -6.71 -30.07 14.39
N SER A 5 -6.11 -28.96 14.79
CA SER A 5 -6.70 -27.65 14.57
C SER A 5 -6.58 -27.34 13.08
N SER A 6 -7.67 -27.50 12.34
CA SER A 6 -7.76 -26.97 10.97
C SER A 6 -8.03 -25.47 11.08
N SER A 7 -7.08 -24.65 10.61
CA SER A 7 -7.35 -23.23 10.44
C SER A 7 -8.49 -23.05 9.43
N PRO A 8 -9.48 -22.17 9.68
CA PRO A 8 -10.52 -21.90 8.70
C PRO A 8 -9.89 -21.45 7.39
N ALA A 9 -10.42 -21.93 6.26
CA ALA A 9 -10.02 -21.45 4.95
C ALA A 9 -10.21 -19.94 4.89
N ALA A 10 -9.20 -19.23 4.39
CA ALA A 10 -9.29 -17.78 4.23
C ALA A 10 -10.47 -17.43 3.30
N PRO A 11 -11.19 -16.33 3.56
CA PRO A 11 -12.24 -15.85 2.66
C PRO A 11 -11.67 -15.57 1.26
N ALA A 12 -12.53 -15.73 0.25
CA ALA A 12 -12.14 -15.49 -1.14
C ALA A 12 -11.76 -14.00 -1.36
N PRO A 13 -10.69 -13.71 -2.13
CA PRO A 13 -10.32 -12.34 -2.47
C PRO A 13 -11.43 -11.61 -3.25
N VAL A 14 -11.55 -10.30 -3.03
CA VAL A 14 -12.50 -9.46 -3.79
C VAL A 14 -11.98 -9.21 -5.20
N VAL A 15 -12.72 -9.71 -6.18
CA VAL A 15 -12.49 -9.48 -7.60
C VAL A 15 -13.29 -8.27 -8.10
N ASP A 16 -12.80 -7.62 -9.16
CA ASP A 16 -13.44 -6.49 -9.84
C ASP A 16 -13.80 -5.29 -8.94
N ALA A 17 -12.99 -5.07 -7.90
CA ALA A 17 -13.12 -3.90 -7.05
C ALA A 17 -12.74 -2.62 -7.78
N LYS A 18 -13.52 -1.55 -7.55
CA LYS A 18 -13.14 -0.18 -7.88
C LYS A 18 -12.34 0.39 -6.71
N ILE A 19 -11.07 0.69 -6.95
CA ILE A 19 -10.16 1.15 -5.90
C ILE A 19 -9.67 2.56 -6.23
N ALA A 20 -10.05 3.53 -5.39
CA ALA A 20 -9.55 4.89 -5.47
C ALA A 20 -8.41 5.09 -4.46
N PHE A 21 -7.36 5.78 -4.89
CA PHE A 21 -6.20 6.09 -4.06
C PHE A 21 -6.21 7.55 -3.61
N SER A 22 -5.83 7.78 -2.36
CA SER A 22 -5.46 9.09 -1.83
C SER A 22 -4.40 8.93 -0.74
N GLY A 23 -3.92 10.03 -0.17
CA GLY A 23 -2.94 10.02 0.91
C GLY A 23 -1.89 11.09 0.73
N GLY A 24 -0.81 10.99 1.48
CA GLY A 24 0.26 11.98 1.47
C GLY A 24 1.19 11.80 2.65
N MET A 25 1.85 12.89 3.03
CA MET A 25 2.72 12.95 4.20
C MET A 25 2.03 13.82 5.26
N PRO A 26 1.33 13.22 6.24
CA PRO A 26 0.46 13.97 7.15
C PRO A 26 1.19 15.07 7.92
N GLN A 27 2.43 14.82 8.35
CA GLN A 27 3.27 15.80 9.07
C GLN A 27 3.47 17.11 8.29
N HIS A 28 3.40 17.08 6.97
CA HIS A 28 3.62 18.23 6.11
C HIS A 28 2.33 18.73 5.43
N GLY A 29 1.18 18.10 5.70
CA GLY A 29 -0.11 18.55 5.19
C GLY A 29 -0.27 18.50 3.66
N HIS A 30 0.61 17.79 2.94
CA HIS A 30 0.59 17.68 1.49
C HIS A 30 0.39 16.24 1.00
N GLY A 31 -0.23 16.12 -0.17
CA GLY A 31 -0.45 14.86 -0.86
C GLY A 31 0.78 14.33 -1.58
N TYR A 32 0.60 13.28 -2.36
CA TYR A 32 1.65 12.79 -3.25
C TYR A 32 1.99 13.83 -4.33
N PRO A 33 3.27 13.97 -4.72
CA PRO A 33 3.71 14.89 -5.78
C PRO A 33 3.34 14.40 -7.19
N THR A 34 2.80 13.20 -7.29
CA THR A 34 2.30 12.57 -8.53
C THR A 34 0.80 12.29 -8.38
N ARG A 35 0.20 11.62 -9.37
CA ARG A 35 -1.17 11.10 -9.29
C ARG A 35 -1.17 9.57 -9.23
N PRO A 36 -0.87 8.94 -8.08
CA PRO A 36 -0.94 7.50 -7.99
C PRO A 36 -2.36 6.99 -8.21
N ALA A 37 -2.49 5.88 -8.93
CA ALA A 37 -3.78 5.29 -9.26
C ALA A 37 -3.66 3.77 -9.43
N VAL A 38 -4.74 3.06 -9.16
CA VAL A 38 -4.86 1.65 -9.54
C VAL A 38 -5.08 1.59 -11.05
N THR A 39 -4.13 0.99 -11.77
CA THR A 39 -4.08 0.99 -13.24
C THR A 39 -4.37 -0.36 -13.88
N ALA A 40 -4.37 -1.44 -13.09
CA ALA A 40 -4.70 -2.77 -13.60
C ALA A 40 -5.32 -3.65 -12.52
N ASN A 41 -6.32 -4.43 -12.91
CA ASN A 41 -6.74 -5.64 -12.22
C ASN A 41 -5.89 -6.80 -12.77
N LEU A 42 -5.16 -7.48 -11.88
CA LEU A 42 -4.23 -8.56 -12.21
C LEU A 42 -4.84 -9.95 -12.00
N GLY A 43 -6.14 -10.03 -11.69
CA GLY A 43 -6.83 -11.25 -11.32
C GLY A 43 -6.57 -11.68 -9.88
N GLU A 44 -7.40 -12.60 -9.38
CA GLU A 44 -7.23 -13.22 -8.05
C GLU A 44 -7.22 -12.19 -6.90
N GLY A 45 -7.94 -11.08 -7.06
CA GLY A 45 -7.97 -9.98 -6.09
C GLY A 45 -6.69 -9.16 -6.00
N ARG A 46 -5.78 -9.27 -6.98
CA ARG A 46 -4.55 -8.47 -7.05
C ARG A 46 -4.77 -7.27 -7.97
N TYR A 47 -4.27 -6.11 -7.53
CA TYR A 47 -4.38 -4.85 -8.25
C TYR A 47 -3.02 -4.16 -8.31
N ARG A 48 -2.74 -3.46 -9.43
CA ARG A 48 -1.51 -2.68 -9.59
C ARG A 48 -1.78 -1.20 -9.27
N LEU A 49 -1.21 -0.71 -8.19
CA LEU A 49 -1.08 0.72 -7.90
C LEU A 49 0.20 1.25 -8.56
N SER A 50 0.07 2.22 -9.46
CA SER A 50 1.18 2.80 -10.21
C SER A 50 1.34 4.29 -9.93
N GLY A 51 2.51 4.84 -10.25
CA GLY A 51 2.77 6.28 -10.14
C GLY A 51 3.13 6.76 -8.74
N MET A 52 3.45 5.84 -7.81
CA MET A 52 3.90 6.17 -6.46
C MET A 52 5.24 6.91 -6.50
N LYS A 53 5.33 8.04 -5.77
CA LYS A 53 6.58 8.78 -5.56
C LYS A 53 6.61 9.34 -4.15
N PHE A 54 7.66 9.01 -3.41
CA PHE A 54 7.98 9.61 -2.12
C PHE A 54 9.09 10.64 -2.35
N SER A 55 8.77 11.93 -2.20
CA SER A 55 9.73 13.02 -2.49
C SER A 55 10.77 13.21 -1.38
N MET A 56 10.47 12.76 -0.17
CA MET A 56 11.28 12.96 1.03
C MET A 56 11.14 11.75 1.96
N SER A 57 12.16 11.54 2.79
CA SER A 57 12.10 10.60 3.91
C SER A 57 11.05 11.04 4.95
N GLY A 58 10.46 10.08 5.64
CA GLY A 58 9.53 10.28 6.73
C GLY A 58 8.30 9.38 6.60
N TRP A 59 7.29 9.68 7.41
CA TRP A 59 6.05 8.92 7.46
C TRP A 59 5.09 9.36 6.34
N TRP A 60 4.66 8.39 5.54
CA TRP A 60 3.66 8.54 4.49
C TRP A 60 2.46 7.64 4.75
N GLU A 61 1.30 8.13 4.34
CA GLU A 61 0.01 7.48 4.43
C GLU A 61 -0.53 7.15 3.03
N MET A 62 -1.14 5.97 2.89
CA MET A 62 -1.79 5.48 1.69
C MET A 62 -3.21 5.07 2.05
N LYS A 63 -4.20 5.75 1.49
CA LYS A 63 -5.62 5.50 1.72
C LYS A 63 -6.24 4.88 0.48
N LEU A 64 -6.82 3.70 0.63
CA LEU A 64 -7.55 3.01 -0.42
C LEU A 64 -9.03 3.00 -0.06
N ASN A 65 -9.85 3.61 -0.91
CA ASN A 65 -11.30 3.46 -0.86
C ASN A 65 -11.67 2.35 -1.84
N ILE A 66 -12.28 1.29 -1.34
CA ILE A 66 -12.54 0.05 -2.07
C ILE A 66 -14.06 -0.08 -2.21
N GLY A 67 -14.56 -0.18 -3.45
CA GLY A 67 -15.96 -0.44 -3.75
C GLY A 67 -16.12 -1.72 -4.54
N SER A 68 -17.09 -2.55 -4.16
CA SER A 68 -17.43 -3.80 -4.85
C SER A 68 -18.94 -4.08 -4.76
N THR A 69 -19.39 -5.18 -5.36
CA THR A 69 -20.77 -5.68 -5.20
C THR A 69 -21.08 -6.12 -3.78
N LEU A 70 -20.05 -6.42 -2.97
CA LEU A 70 -20.19 -6.80 -1.56
C LEU A 70 -20.31 -5.59 -0.62
N GLY A 71 -20.05 -4.37 -1.14
CA GLY A 71 -20.09 -3.14 -0.36
C GLY A 71 -18.84 -2.28 -0.56
N ALA A 72 -18.71 -1.28 0.32
CA ALA A 72 -17.59 -0.35 0.35
C ALA A 72 -16.78 -0.53 1.64
N ASP A 73 -15.47 -0.34 1.53
CA ASP A 73 -14.53 -0.38 2.65
C ASP A 73 -13.41 0.64 2.45
N GLN A 74 -12.72 0.99 3.53
CA GLN A 74 -11.55 1.84 3.50
C GLN A 74 -10.43 1.24 4.33
N VAL A 75 -9.24 1.18 3.73
CA VAL A 75 -8.02 0.79 4.43
C VAL A 75 -6.97 1.89 4.33
N VAL A 76 -6.25 2.09 5.43
CA VAL A 76 -5.13 3.03 5.52
C VAL A 76 -3.87 2.25 5.85
N PHE A 77 -2.87 2.37 4.99
CA PHE A 77 -1.52 1.87 5.23
C PHE A 77 -0.58 3.03 5.55
N ASN A 78 0.39 2.76 6.42
CA ASN A 78 1.44 3.70 6.78
C ASN A 78 2.80 3.10 6.47
N THR A 79 3.71 3.91 5.95
CA THR A 79 5.10 3.52 5.72
C THR A 79 6.05 4.63 6.16
N VAL A 80 7.23 4.26 6.62
CA VAL A 80 8.33 5.21 6.88
C VAL A 80 9.36 5.02 5.78
N VAL A 81 9.56 6.05 4.97
CA VAL A 81 10.63 6.09 3.97
C VAL A 81 11.87 6.65 4.65
N VAL A 82 12.95 5.89 4.70
CA VAL A 82 14.25 6.38 5.15
C VAL A 82 15.02 6.92 3.96
N ALA A 83 15.84 7.97 4.16
CA ALA A 83 16.75 8.40 3.13
C ALA A 83 17.80 7.30 2.91
N ASP A 84 18.18 7.05 1.66
CA ASP A 84 19.34 6.20 1.38
C ASP A 84 20.55 6.81 2.07
N ALA A 85 21.21 6.03 2.94
CA ALA A 85 22.48 6.45 3.49
C ALA A 85 23.47 6.59 2.31
N PRO A 86 24.23 7.70 2.21
CA PRO A 86 25.30 7.76 1.23
C PRO A 86 26.23 6.56 1.42
N PRO A 87 26.75 5.96 0.34
CA PRO A 87 27.70 4.86 0.47
C PRO A 87 28.84 5.32 1.37
N GLN A 88 29.04 4.62 2.48
CA GLN A 88 30.15 4.89 3.37
C GLN A 88 31.41 4.58 2.56
N LEU A 89 32.08 5.63 2.09
CA LEU A 89 33.41 5.51 1.50
C LEU A 89 34.26 4.83 2.57
N ALA A 90 34.61 3.56 2.35
CA ALA A 90 35.55 2.86 3.19
C ALA A 90 36.81 3.74 3.21
N ALA A 91 37.14 4.29 4.38
CA ALA A 91 38.37 5.02 4.56
C ALA A 91 39.49 4.06 4.14
N ALA A 92 40.12 4.36 3.00
CA ALA A 92 41.33 3.65 2.58
C ALA A 92 42.32 3.79 3.74
N ARG A 93 42.67 2.64 4.31
CA ARG A 93 43.72 2.52 5.31
C ARG A 93 45.08 2.78 4.68
#